data_AF-A0A5E6MCY2-F1
#
_entry.id   AF-A0A5E6MCY2-F1
#
_cell.length_a   1.000
_cell.length_b   1.000
_cell.length_c   1.000
_cell.angle_alpha   90.00
_cell.angle_beta   90.00
_cell.angle_gamma   90.00
#
_symmetry.space_group_name_H-M   'P 1'
#
loop_
_entity.id
_entity.type
_entity.pdbx_description
1 polymer ?
#
loop_
_entity_poly.entity_id
_entity_poly.type
_entity_poly.pdbx_seq_one_letter_code
_entity_poly.pdbx_strand_id
1 'polypeptide(L)' 'MEAIRGLKTLNEIGQQYGVHPVVVGHWKKELLERAATIFEGKRGPKPAAHADEDRLYGEIGRLKMELDWLKKKSGL' A
#
# COMPACT_ATOMS: atom_id res chain seq x y z
N MET A 1 6.32 -14.07 11.52
CA MET A 1 5.91 -13.61 12.88
C MET A 1 6.29 -14.59 14.01
N GLU A 2 6.58 -15.87 13.71
CA GLU A 2 6.78 -16.92 14.72
C GLU A 2 8.00 -16.66 15.64
N ALA A 3 9.11 -16.13 15.10
CA ALA A 3 10.31 -15.77 15.86
C ALA A 3 10.07 -14.63 16.88
N ILE A 4 9.19 -13.69 16.53
CA ILE A 4 8.89 -12.49 17.32
C ILE A 4 7.88 -12.84 18.42
N ARG A 5 6.89 -13.67 18.09
CA ARG A 5 5.85 -14.14 19.02
C ARG A 5 6.34 -15.25 19.97
N GLY A 6 7.55 -15.79 19.76
CA GLY A 6 8.12 -16.85 20.59
C GLY A 6 7.45 -18.23 20.43
N LEU A 7 6.65 -18.41 19.38
CA LEU A 7 5.88 -19.64 19.13
C LEU A 7 6.75 -20.79 18.61
N LYS A 8 7.93 -20.47 18.08
CA LYS A 8 8.94 -21.43 17.62
C LYS A 8 10.33 -20.91 17.99
N THR A 9 11.21 -21.81 18.36
CA THR A 9 12.63 -21.52 18.60
C THR A 9 13.30 -21.09 17.30
N LEU A 10 14.42 -20.35 17.40
CA LEU A 10 15.21 -19.94 16.23
C LEU A 10 15.68 -21.16 15.41
N ASN A 11 15.89 -22.29 16.08
CA ASN A 11 16.35 -23.51 15.44
C ASN A 11 15.25 -24.15 14.59
N GLU A 12 14.02 -24.22 15.10
CA GLU A 12 12.86 -24.73 14.34
C GLU A 12 12.54 -23.86 13.13
N ILE A 13 12.64 -22.54 13.27
CA ILE A 13 12.43 -21.60 12.16
C ILE A 13 13.54 -21.75 11.13
N GLY A 14 14.78 -21.89 11.58
CA GLY A 14 15.90 -22.11 10.69
C GLY A 14 15.77 -23.40 9.88
N GLN A 15 15.38 -24.50 10.53
CA GLN A 15 15.11 -25.77 9.86
C GLN A 15 13.93 -25.69 8.89
N GLN A 16 12.82 -25.04 9.29
CA GLN A 16 11.61 -24.95 8.46
C GLN A 16 11.83 -24.16 7.17
N TYR A 17 12.61 -23.08 7.21
CA TYR A 17 12.82 -22.20 6.07
C TYR A 17 14.20 -22.37 5.40
N GLY A 18 15.00 -23.35 5.87
CA GLY A 18 16.35 -23.60 5.35
C GLY A 18 17.35 -22.46 5.62
N VAL A 19 17.12 -21.69 6.70
CA VAL A 19 17.94 -20.53 7.08
C VAL A 19 18.74 -20.85 8.34
N HIS A 20 19.99 -20.40 8.45
CA HIS A 20 20.77 -20.65 9.66
C HIS A 20 20.16 -19.91 10.89
N PRO A 21 20.02 -20.54 12.06
CA PRO A 21 19.35 -19.95 13.25
C PRO A 21 19.94 -18.60 13.70
N VAL A 22 21.24 -18.40 13.49
CA VAL A 22 21.93 -17.12 13.76
C VAL A 22 21.37 -15.98 12.89
N VAL A 23 21.06 -16.26 11.62
CA VAL A 23 20.48 -15.27 10.68
C VAL A 23 19.07 -14.90 11.11
N VAL A 24 18.27 -15.88 11.54
CA VAL A 24 16.93 -15.64 12.09
C VAL A 24 17.00 -14.76 13.35
N GLY A 25 17.99 -15.01 14.22
CA GLY A 25 18.24 -14.19 15.41
C GLY A 25 18.64 -12.75 15.06
N HIS A 26 19.51 -12.58 14.07
CA HIS A 26 19.92 -11.26 13.58
C HIS A 26 18.73 -10.47 13.05
N TRP A 27 17.90 -11.05 12.17
CA TRP A 27 16.70 -10.40 11.64
C TRP A 27 15.69 -10.06 12.73
N LYS A 28 15.53 -10.92 13.74
CA LYS A 28 14.66 -10.63 14.90
C LYS A 28 15.14 -9.38 15.65
N LYS A 29 16.45 -9.28 15.90
CA LYS A 29 17.04 -8.15 16.61
C LYS A 29 16.91 -6.86 15.80
N GLU A 30 17.29 -6.91 14.53
CA GLU A 30 17.22 -5.77 13.60
C GLU A 30 15.79 -5.24 13.46
N LEU A 31 14.81 -6.13 13.35
CA LEU A 31 13.41 -5.74 13.28
C LEU A 31 12.91 -5.11 14.58
N LEU A 32 13.31 -5.60 15.75
CA LEU A 32 12.92 -4.99 17.03
C LEU A 32 13.55 -3.61 17.22
N GLU A 33 14.81 -3.44 16.83
CA GLU A 33 15.53 -2.16 16.92
C GLU A 33 15.00 -1.12 15.92
N ARG A 34 14.61 -1.55 14.71
CA ARG A 34 14.16 -0.66 13.63
C ARG A 34 12.64 -0.57 13.48
N ALA A 35 11.86 -1.37 14.22
CA ALA A 35 10.40 -1.36 14.10
C ALA A 35 9.81 0.03 14.34
N ALA A 36 10.25 0.72 15.40
CA ALA A 36 9.77 2.07 15.70
C ALA A 36 10.08 3.04 14.55
N THR A 37 11.32 3.01 14.04
CA THR A 37 11.76 3.93 12.98
C THR A 37 11.13 3.65 11.63
N ILE A 38 10.80 2.39 11.32
CA ILE A 38 10.07 1.99 10.09
C ILE A 38 8.66 2.59 10.06
N PHE A 39 8.00 2.72 11.21
CA PHE A 39 6.63 3.25 11.30
C PHE A 39 6.56 4.73 11.72
N GLU A 40 7.67 5.32 12.19
CA GLU A 40 7.81 6.76 12.48
C GLU A 40 8.01 7.60 11.22
N GLY A 41 8.51 7.01 10.13
CA GLY A 41 8.54 7.65 8.82
C GLY A 41 7.12 7.98 8.38
N LYS A 42 6.80 9.29 8.29
CA LYS A 42 5.53 9.82 7.78
C LYS A 42 4.98 8.88 6.72
N ARG A 43 3.76 8.33 6.94
CA ARG A 43 2.95 7.67 5.90
C ARG A 43 3.30 8.37 4.59
N GLY A 44 3.82 7.60 3.62
CA GLY A 44 4.23 8.11 2.31
C GLY A 44 3.17 9.07 1.75
N PRO A 45 3.53 9.94 0.80
CA PRO A 45 2.71 11.07 0.36
C PRO A 45 1.23 10.68 0.38
N LYS A 46 0.43 11.41 1.18
CA LYS A 46 -1.01 11.12 1.33
C LYS A 46 -1.53 10.82 -0.07
N PRO A 47 -2.22 9.68 -0.30
CA PRO A 47 -2.83 9.44 -1.60
C PRO A 47 -3.61 10.70 -1.96
N ALA A 48 -3.35 11.26 -3.14
CA ALA A 48 -3.95 12.51 -3.60
C ALA A 48 -5.45 12.42 -3.33
N ALA A 49 -5.88 13.15 -2.30
CA ALA A 49 -7.11 12.83 -1.60
C ALA A 49 -8.27 13.36 -2.42
N HIS A 50 -8.94 12.52 -3.22
CA HIS A 50 -10.28 12.67 -3.80
C HIS A 50 -10.66 14.00 -4.49
N ALA A 51 -9.78 15.00 -4.52
CA ALA A 51 -10.02 16.34 -5.03
C ALA A 51 -10.17 16.33 -6.55
N ASP A 52 -9.59 15.32 -7.20
CA ASP A 52 -9.74 15.10 -8.62
C ASP A 52 -11.05 14.37 -8.96
N GLU A 53 -11.68 13.64 -8.03
CA GLU A 53 -12.84 12.81 -8.36
C GLU A 53 -14.07 13.67 -8.69
N ASP A 54 -14.41 14.64 -7.84
CA ASP A 54 -15.54 15.56 -8.08
C ASP A 54 -15.31 16.42 -9.32
N ARG A 55 -14.05 16.84 -9.54
CA ARG A 55 -13.67 17.59 -10.74
C ARG A 55 -13.83 16.74 -12.00
N LEU A 56 -13.37 15.49 -11.98
CA LEU A 56 -13.47 14.55 -13.10
C LEU A 56 -14.94 14.22 -13.39
N TYR A 57 -15.78 13.98 -12.37
CA TYR A 57 -17.22 13.77 -12.57
C TYR A 57 -17.90 15.01 -13.18
N GLY A 58 -17.51 16.22 -12.76
CA GLY A 58 -17.99 17.47 -13.35
C GLY A 58 -17.60 17.62 -14.83
N GLU A 59 -16.34 17.35 -15.17
CA GLU A 59 -15.85 17.38 -16.56
C GLU A 59 -16.57 16.34 -17.43
N ILE A 60 -16.79 15.11 -16.93
CA ILE A 60 -17.56 14.07 -17.64
C ILE A 60 -19.00 14.52 -17.89
N GLY A 61 -19.67 15.11 -16.90
CA GLY A 61 -21.04 15.61 -17.04
C GLY A 61 -21.16 16.70 -18.10
N ARG A 62 -20.23 17.67 -18.08
CA ARG A 62 -20.16 18.73 -19.08
C ARG A 62 -19.93 18.18 -20.49
N LEU A 63 -18.97 17.27 -20.66
CA LEU A 63 -18.66 16.66 -21.97
C LEU A 63 -19.84 15.87 -22.53
N LYS A 64 -20.61 15.18 -21.68
CA LYS A 64 -21.86 14.51 -22.10
C LYS A 64 -22.89 15.50 -22.64
N MET A 65 -23.11 16.62 -21.94
CA MET A 65 -24.05 17.64 -22.40
C MET A 65 -23.60 18.29 -23.70
N GLU A 66 -22.31 18.59 -23.85
CA GLU A 66 -21.74 19.11 -25.10
C GLU A 66 -21.95 18.12 -26.25
N LEU A 67 -21.70 16.83 -26.03
CA LEU A 67 -21.90 15.78 -27.02
C LEU A 67 -23.37 15.62 -27.41
N ASP A 68 -24.29 15.62 -26.45
CA ASP A 68 -25.73 15.50 -26.71
C ASP A 68 -26.27 16.74 -27.45
N TRP A 69 -25.76 17.92 -27.12
CA TRP A 69 -26.08 19.15 -27.85
C TRP A 69 -25.56 19.10 -29.29
N LEU A 70 -24.33 18.62 -29.50
CA LEU A 70 -23.75 18.44 -30.84
C LEU A 70 -24.52 17.42 -31.68
N LYS A 71 -24.92 16.28 -31.11
CA LYS A 71 -25.76 15.29 -31.80
C LYS A 71 -27.09 15.89 -32.24
N LYS A 72 -27.78 16.59 -31.32
CA LYS A 72 -29.05 17.28 -31.60
C LYS A 72 -28.91 18.34 -32.71
N LYS A 73 -27.81 19.09 -32.71
CA LYS A 73 -27.49 20.09 -33.75
C LYS A 73 -27.13 19.46 -35.09
N SER A 74 -26.43 18.33 -35.06
CA SER A 74 -25.98 17.61 -36.26
C SER A 74 -27.08 16.76 -36.92
N GLY A 75 -28.27 16.67 -36.30
CA GLY A 75 -29.37 15.85 -36.83
C GLY A 75 -29.11 14.34 -36.79
N LEU A 76 -28.17 13.90 -35.95
CA LEU A 76 -27.89 12.49 -35.64
C LEU A 76 -28.75 12.01 -34.47
#